data_AF-U3GSH2-F1
#
_entry.id   AF-U3GSH2-F1
#
_cell.length_a   1.000
_cell.length_b   1.000
_cell.length_c   1.000
_cell.angle_alpha   90.00
_cell.angle_beta   90.00
_cell.angle_gamma   90.00
#
_symmetry.space_group_name_H-M   'P 1'
#
loop_
_entity.id
_entity.type
_entity.pdbx_description
1 polymer ?
#
loop_
_entity_poly.entity_id
_entity_poly.type
_entity_poly.pdbx_seq_one_letter_code
_entity_poly.pdbx_strand_id
1 'polypeptide(L)'
;MHNTTGTTNSITRNQQKTQDAAKSFICGLFNTPADRIPHYIDGLCEHDLTPQFWPLVQIIHTEAINLIDAGEGDKLVNPTVVMNQLPEVPTQLRSDLINATTTNPPAAYHLGSLARQLKQLRTRRAINTQGEELKAASHADPATIREQRGRLLYLIRLIDSNFPEEHPLTAYGAA
;
A
#
# COMPACT_ATOMS: atom_id res chain seq x y z
N MET A 1 17.95 0.71 30.63
CA MET A 1 18.23 1.50 29.41
C MET A 1 17.46 0.86 28.26
N HIS A 2 16.32 1.45 27.90
CA HIS A 2 15.39 0.85 26.95
C HIS A 2 15.82 1.10 25.50
N ASN A 3 15.64 0.05 24.69
CA ASN A 3 16.02 -0.05 23.28
C ASN A 3 15.04 0.76 22.40
N THR A 4 15.02 2.08 22.53
CA THR A 4 14.12 2.97 21.75
C THR A 4 14.62 3.18 20.31
N THR A 5 15.90 2.98 20.03
CA THR A 5 16.51 3.21 18.71
C THR A 5 16.16 2.14 17.67
N GLY A 6 15.93 0.88 18.07
CA GLY A 6 15.59 -0.21 17.16
C GLY A 6 14.18 -0.11 16.57
N THR A 7 13.20 0.30 17.39
CA THR A 7 11.79 0.37 16.99
C THR A 7 11.54 1.54 16.02
N THR A 8 12.10 2.71 16.30
CA THR A 8 11.95 3.92 15.46
C THR A 8 12.48 3.68 14.04
N ASN A 9 13.62 3.00 13.90
CA ASN A 9 14.19 2.66 12.60
C ASN A 9 13.30 1.69 11.78
N SER A 10 12.61 0.77 12.45
CA SER A 10 11.70 -0.19 11.80
C SER A 10 10.40 0.46 11.29
N ILE A 11 9.87 1.41 12.05
CA ILE A 11 8.65 2.15 11.70
C ILE A 11 8.91 3.06 10.50
N THR A 12 9.99 3.84 10.55
CA THR A 12 10.39 4.73 9.44
C THR A 12 10.68 3.94 8.16
N ARG A 13 11.34 2.79 8.26
CA ARG A 13 11.61 1.91 7.11
C ARG A 13 10.31 1.34 6.50
N ASN A 14 9.35 0.91 7.32
CA ASN A 14 8.07 0.41 6.82
C ASN A 14 7.21 1.53 6.19
N GLN A 15 7.28 2.75 6.73
CA GLN A 15 6.64 3.91 6.12
C GLN A 15 7.23 4.23 4.74
N GLN A 16 8.56 4.27 4.60
CA GLN A 16 9.21 4.49 3.31
C GLN A 16 8.83 3.42 2.29
N LYS A 17 8.90 2.14 2.67
CA LYS A 17 8.48 1.02 1.80
C LYS A 17 7.03 1.13 1.35
N THR A 18 6.14 1.63 2.22
CA THR A 18 4.73 1.85 1.86
C THR A 18 4.59 2.97 0.85
N GLN A 19 5.32 4.08 1.03
CA GLN A 19 5.31 5.18 0.08
C GLN A 19 5.84 4.76 -1.30
N ASP A 20 6.94 4.00 -1.34
CA ASP A 20 7.52 3.52 -2.59
C ASP A 20 6.56 2.57 -3.33
N ALA A 21 5.99 1.60 -2.61
CA ALA A 21 5.00 0.68 -3.18
C ALA A 21 3.73 1.41 -3.65
N ALA A 22 3.27 2.42 -2.93
CA ALA A 22 2.12 3.24 -3.31
C ALA A 22 2.39 4.06 -4.58
N LYS A 23 3.57 4.68 -4.69
CA LYS A 23 3.99 5.37 -5.92
C LYS A 23 4.01 4.42 -7.11
N SER A 24 4.66 3.26 -6.98
CA SER A 24 4.72 2.25 -8.04
C SER A 24 3.34 1.74 -8.45
N PHE A 25 2.45 1.51 -7.47
CA PHE A 25 1.08 1.05 -7.73
C PHE A 25 0.30 2.09 -8.54
N ILE A 26 0.31 3.35 -8.11
CA ILE A 26 -0.38 4.45 -8.82
C ILE A 26 0.17 4.63 -10.24
N CYS A 27 1.49 4.57 -10.41
CA CYS A 27 2.09 4.66 -11.75
C CYS A 27 1.69 3.50 -12.64
N GLY A 28 1.56 2.29 -12.09
CA GLY A 28 1.05 1.14 -12.84
C GLY A 28 -0.42 1.29 -13.24
N LEU A 29 -1.26 1.89 -12.39
CA LEU A 29 -2.66 2.15 -12.73
C LEU A 29 -2.80 3.07 -13.94
N PHE A 30 -1.98 4.12 -14.05
CA PHE A 30 -1.97 5.01 -15.22
C PHE A 30 -1.52 4.32 -16.52
N ASN A 31 -0.82 3.19 -16.42
CA ASN A 31 -0.37 2.38 -17.56
C ASN A 31 -1.25 1.14 -17.78
N THR A 32 -2.41 1.09 -17.12
CA THR A 32 -3.35 -0.02 -17.21
C THR A 32 -4.62 0.46 -17.93
N PRO A 33 -5.14 -0.30 -18.90
CA PRO A 33 -6.44 -0.05 -19.50
C PRO A 33 -7.53 0.12 -18.42
N ALA A 34 -8.42 1.09 -18.64
CA ALA A 34 -9.45 1.46 -17.66
C ALA A 34 -10.31 0.27 -17.22
N ASP A 35 -10.64 -0.65 -18.12
CA ASP A 35 -11.42 -1.87 -17.86
C ASP A 35 -10.76 -2.83 -16.84
N ARG A 36 -9.44 -2.77 -16.67
CA ARG A 36 -8.67 -3.60 -15.73
C ARG A 36 -8.41 -2.93 -14.39
N ILE A 37 -8.51 -1.61 -14.31
CA ILE A 37 -8.22 -0.84 -13.08
C ILE A 37 -9.07 -1.29 -11.89
N PRO A 38 -10.42 -1.46 -12.01
CA PRO A 38 -11.26 -1.88 -10.89
C PRO A 38 -10.80 -3.17 -10.23
N HIS A 39 -10.31 -4.14 -11.03
CA HIS A 39 -9.83 -5.43 -10.51
C HIS A 39 -8.64 -5.29 -9.55
N TYR A 40 -7.74 -4.33 -9.78
CA TYR A 40 -6.55 -4.12 -8.94
C TYR A 40 -6.85 -3.27 -7.70
N ILE A 41 -7.88 -2.43 -7.77
CA ILE A 41 -8.35 -1.62 -6.66
C ILE A 41 -9.26 -2.44 -5.74
N ASP A 42 -9.90 -3.48 -6.27
CA ASP A 42 -10.78 -4.35 -5.50
C ASP A 42 -10.07 -4.97 -4.27
N GLY A 43 -10.70 -4.78 -3.12
CA GLY A 43 -10.20 -5.18 -1.82
C GLY A 43 -9.01 -4.37 -1.28
N LEU A 44 -8.63 -3.23 -1.87
CA LEU A 44 -7.82 -2.20 -1.20
C LEU A 44 -8.71 -1.27 -0.37
N CYS A 45 -8.17 -0.73 0.71
CA CYS A 45 -8.82 0.26 1.57
C CYS A 45 -7.89 1.44 1.88
N GLU A 46 -8.45 2.50 2.47
CA GLU A 46 -7.71 3.73 2.82
C GLU A 46 -6.48 3.50 3.70
N HIS A 47 -6.50 2.43 4.49
CA HIS A 47 -5.40 2.05 5.38
C HIS A 47 -4.28 1.26 4.68
N ASP A 48 -4.49 0.77 3.46
CA ASP A 48 -3.46 0.02 2.72
C ASP A 48 -2.38 0.95 2.17
N LEU A 49 -2.74 2.20 1.86
CA LEU A 49 -1.82 3.22 1.39
C LEU A 49 -1.46 4.19 2.53
N THR A 50 -0.65 5.22 2.24
CA THR A 50 -0.56 6.39 3.14
C THR A 50 -1.68 7.38 2.78
N PRO A 51 -2.16 8.22 3.72
CA PRO A 51 -3.33 9.08 3.50
C PRO A 51 -3.25 9.98 2.27
N GLN A 52 -2.04 10.41 1.89
CA GLN A 52 -1.81 11.24 0.70
C GLN A 52 -2.08 10.54 -0.64
N PHE A 53 -2.15 9.20 -0.66
CA PHE A 53 -2.29 8.40 -1.88
C PHE A 53 -3.70 7.82 -2.07
N TRP A 54 -4.50 7.69 -1.01
CA TRP A 54 -5.85 7.13 -1.15
C TRP A 54 -6.77 7.99 -2.04
N PRO A 55 -6.81 9.33 -1.91
CA PRO A 55 -7.60 10.17 -2.80
C PRO A 55 -7.22 10.03 -4.28
N LEU A 56 -5.93 9.82 -4.57
CA LEU A 56 -5.44 9.54 -5.92
C LEU A 56 -6.05 8.25 -6.49
N VAL A 57 -6.04 7.16 -5.71
CA VAL A 57 -6.61 5.88 -6.13
C VAL A 57 -8.11 5.99 -6.40
N GLN A 58 -8.84 6.74 -5.55
CA GLN A 58 -10.28 6.95 -5.75
C GLN A 58 -10.59 7.73 -7.03
N ILE A 59 -9.84 8.78 -7.32
CA ILE A 59 -10.03 9.57 -8.55
C ILE A 59 -9.67 8.72 -9.78
N ILE A 60 -8.57 7.97 -9.74
CA ILE A 60 -8.20 7.05 -10.83
C ILE A 60 -9.30 6.02 -11.08
N HIS A 61 -9.87 5.45 -10.01
CA HIS A 61 -10.98 4.52 -10.12
C HIS A 61 -12.20 5.15 -10.78
N THR A 62 -12.60 6.35 -10.34
CA THR A 62 -13.74 7.08 -10.93
C THR A 62 -13.52 7.39 -12.40
N GLU A 63 -12.33 7.87 -12.79
CA GLU A 63 -12.00 8.13 -14.19
C GLU A 63 -12.00 6.84 -15.04
N ALA A 64 -11.55 5.72 -14.46
CA ALA A 64 -11.62 4.43 -15.13
C ALA A 64 -13.09 4.00 -15.39
N ILE A 65 -13.97 4.16 -14.39
CA ILE A 65 -15.41 3.88 -14.56
C ILE A 65 -16.02 4.78 -15.63
N ASN A 66 -15.72 6.08 -15.63
CA ASN A 66 -16.21 7.01 -16.65
C ASN A 66 -15.80 6.59 -18.08
N LEU A 67 -14.57 6.12 -18.26
CA LEU A 67 -14.09 5.60 -19.54
C LEU A 67 -14.82 4.31 -19.94
N ILE A 68 -15.04 3.40 -18.99
CA ILE A 68 -15.79 2.16 -19.22
C ILE A 68 -17.23 2.47 -19.66
N ASP A 69 -17.92 3.37 -18.95
CA ASP A 69 -19.30 3.77 -19.24
C ASP A 69 -19.41 4.48 -20.60
N ALA A 70 -18.36 5.16 -21.05
CA ALA A 70 -18.26 5.77 -22.37
C ALA A 70 -17.92 4.77 -23.50
N GLY A 71 -17.69 3.49 -23.18
CA GLY A 71 -17.25 2.48 -24.15
C GLY A 71 -15.77 2.56 -24.53
N GLU A 72 -14.97 3.27 -23.74
CA GLU A 72 -13.55 3.54 -23.96
C GLU A 72 -12.66 2.81 -22.93
N GLY A 73 -13.10 1.65 -22.45
CA GLY A 73 -12.42 0.88 -21.40
C GLY A 73 -11.00 0.42 -21.77
N ASP A 74 -10.64 0.40 -23.05
CA ASP A 74 -9.30 0.09 -23.54
C ASP A 74 -8.31 1.26 -23.39
N LYS A 75 -8.82 2.48 -23.15
CA LYS A 75 -7.99 3.68 -22.96
C LYS A 75 -7.36 3.72 -21.57
N LEU A 76 -6.29 4.51 -21.48
CA LEU A 76 -5.60 4.80 -20.23
C LEU A 76 -6.22 6.01 -19.53
N VAL A 77 -6.28 5.95 -18.20
CA VAL A 77 -6.65 7.11 -17.37
C VAL A 77 -5.60 8.21 -17.54
N ASN A 78 -6.04 9.43 -17.84
CA ASN A 78 -5.15 10.58 -18.06
C ASN A 78 -4.61 11.13 -16.72
N PRO A 79 -3.29 11.08 -16.47
CA PRO A 79 -2.72 11.57 -15.21
C PRO A 79 -3.00 13.05 -14.96
N THR A 80 -3.04 13.88 -16.00
CA THR A 80 -3.30 15.32 -15.87
C THR A 80 -4.71 15.59 -15.35
N VAL A 81 -5.70 14.82 -15.83
CA VAL A 81 -7.09 14.95 -15.37
C VAL A 81 -7.19 14.59 -13.89
N VAL A 82 -6.60 13.47 -13.48
CA VAL A 82 -6.56 13.04 -12.08
C VAL A 82 -5.88 14.07 -11.18
N MET A 83 -4.73 14.60 -11.60
CA MET A 83 -3.96 15.56 -10.82
C MET A 83 -4.67 16.92 -10.64
N ASN A 84 -5.50 17.32 -11.60
CA ASN A 84 -6.28 18.56 -11.54
C ASN A 84 -7.47 18.46 -10.58
N GLN A 85 -7.98 17.25 -10.33
CA GLN A 85 -9.08 17.01 -9.39
C GLN A 85 -8.64 16.98 -7.93
N LEU A 86 -7.33 16.98 -7.66
CA LEU A 86 -6.80 16.97 -6.29
C LEU A 86 -6.58 18.39 -5.77
N PRO A 87 -7.29 18.80 -4.70
CA PRO A 87 -7.17 20.14 -4.16
C PRO A 87 -5.82 20.40 -3.49
N GLU A 88 -5.13 19.36 -2.96
CA GLU A 88 -3.92 19.53 -2.13
C GLU A 88 -2.88 18.40 -2.31
N VAL A 89 -2.50 18.06 -3.55
CA VAL A 89 -1.34 17.17 -3.73
C VAL A 89 -0.06 17.99 -3.60
N PRO A 90 0.91 17.58 -2.75
CA PRO A 90 2.21 18.22 -2.69
C PRO A 90 2.84 18.28 -4.09
N THR A 91 3.30 19.46 -4.52
CA THR A 91 3.87 19.68 -5.86
C THR A 91 4.94 18.66 -6.22
N GLN A 92 5.75 18.23 -5.23
CA GLN A 92 6.74 17.17 -5.41
C GLN A 92 6.12 15.82 -5.76
N LEU A 93 5.02 15.43 -5.11
CA LEU A 93 4.33 14.18 -5.41
C LEU A 93 3.71 14.21 -6.81
N ARG A 94 3.17 15.36 -7.23
CA ARG A 94 2.66 15.55 -8.58
C ARG A 94 3.77 15.36 -9.63
N SER A 95 4.92 16.00 -9.44
CA SER A 95 6.08 15.86 -10.34
C SER A 95 6.62 14.43 -10.38
N ASP A 96 6.76 13.78 -9.21
CA ASP A 96 7.22 12.39 -9.11
C ASP A 96 6.32 11.44 -9.92
N LEU A 97 4.99 11.59 -9.81
CA LEU A 97 4.03 10.73 -10.50
C LEU A 97 3.98 11.00 -12.02
N ILE A 98 4.04 12.26 -12.45
CA ILE A 98 4.12 12.61 -13.89
C ILE A 98 5.41 12.03 -14.52
N ASN A 99 6.54 12.16 -13.84
CA ASN A 99 7.82 11.63 -14.31
C ASN A 99 7.82 10.10 -14.37
N ALA A 100 7.22 9.43 -13.38
CA ALA A 100 7.14 7.98 -13.33
C ALA A 100 6.22 7.39 -14.41
N THR A 101 5.20 8.14 -14.87
CA THR A 101 4.39 7.73 -16.03
C THR A 101 5.09 7.90 -17.38
N THR A 102 6.11 8.76 -17.46
CA THR A 102 6.77 9.11 -18.74
C THR A 102 8.13 8.44 -18.95
N THR A 103 8.83 8.00 -17.90
CA THR A 103 10.23 7.57 -18.01
C THR A 103 10.47 6.06 -17.90
N ASN A 104 9.56 5.26 -17.35
CA ASN A 104 9.55 3.80 -17.42
C ASN A 104 8.26 3.25 -16.77
N PRO A 105 7.22 2.92 -17.53
CA PRO A 105 6.00 2.39 -16.96
C PRO A 105 6.28 1.00 -16.35
N PRO A 106 5.97 0.76 -15.06
CA PRO A 106 6.05 -0.59 -14.52
C PRO A 106 5.07 -1.45 -15.33
N ALA A 107 5.59 -2.51 -15.96
CA ALA A 107 4.76 -3.43 -16.72
C ALA A 107 3.56 -3.87 -15.85
N ALA A 108 2.36 -3.88 -16.43
CA ALA A 108 1.10 -4.21 -15.76
C ALA A 108 1.14 -5.54 -14.97
N TYR A 109 2.13 -6.40 -15.23
CA TYR A 109 2.44 -7.65 -14.53
C TYR A 109 2.77 -7.54 -13.04
N HIS A 110 2.92 -6.34 -12.46
CA HIS A 110 3.21 -6.20 -11.02
C HIS A 110 2.09 -5.58 -10.17
N LEU A 111 0.97 -5.12 -10.74
CA LEU A 111 -0.07 -4.43 -9.94
C LEU A 111 -0.70 -5.33 -8.87
N GLY A 112 -0.99 -6.59 -9.18
CA GLY A 112 -1.49 -7.55 -8.18
C GLY A 112 -0.48 -7.80 -7.05
N SER A 113 0.81 -7.89 -7.40
CA SER A 113 1.89 -8.03 -6.41
C SER A 113 2.04 -6.78 -5.54
N LEU A 114 1.94 -5.59 -6.13
CA LEU A 114 2.01 -4.31 -5.42
C LEU A 114 0.79 -4.11 -4.50
N ALA A 115 -0.42 -4.44 -4.95
CA ALA A 115 -1.62 -4.43 -4.11
C ALA A 115 -1.47 -5.41 -2.92
N ARG A 116 -0.92 -6.61 -3.17
CA ARG A 116 -0.60 -7.59 -2.11
C ARG A 116 0.43 -7.03 -1.13
N GLN A 117 1.49 -6.40 -1.63
CA GLN A 117 2.55 -5.79 -0.82
C GLN A 117 2.01 -4.65 0.06
N LEU A 118 1.11 -3.80 -0.46
CA LEU A 118 0.46 -2.75 0.32
C LEU A 118 -0.36 -3.33 1.49
N LYS A 119 -1.13 -4.40 1.25
CA LYS A 119 -1.87 -5.12 2.30
C LYS A 119 -0.94 -5.74 3.36
N GLN A 120 0.21 -6.28 2.94
CA GLN A 120 1.25 -6.77 3.86
C GLN A 120 1.82 -5.64 4.73
N LEU A 121 2.19 -4.53 4.11
CA LEU A 121 2.76 -3.39 4.80
C LEU A 121 1.76 -2.75 5.77
N ARG A 122 0.47 -2.68 5.42
CA ARG A 122 -0.61 -2.32 6.38
C ARG A 122 -0.61 -3.23 7.59
N THR A 123 -0.60 -4.54 7.38
CA THR A 123 -0.66 -5.50 8.48
C THR A 123 0.59 -5.40 9.36
N ARG A 124 1.78 -5.23 8.77
CA ARG A 124 3.04 -4.98 9.51
C ARG A 124 2.99 -3.68 10.33
N ARG A 125 2.41 -2.61 9.78
CA ARG A 125 2.19 -1.35 10.53
C ARG A 125 1.24 -1.56 11.71
N ALA A 126 0.13 -2.28 11.51
CA ALA A 126 -0.82 -2.59 12.58
C ALA A 126 -0.18 -3.42 13.71
N ILE A 127 0.67 -4.40 13.37
CA ILE A 127 1.45 -5.18 14.36
C ILE A 127 2.36 -4.25 15.17
N ASN A 128 3.09 -3.34 14.51
CA ASN A 128 3.98 -2.41 15.19
C ASN A 128 3.19 -1.50 16.15
N THR A 129 2.09 -0.91 15.70
CA THR A 129 1.23 -0.06 16.54
C THR A 129 0.68 -0.83 17.75
N GLN A 130 0.12 -2.02 17.53
CA GLN A 130 -0.41 -2.87 18.61
C GLN A 130 0.70 -3.33 19.58
N GLY A 131 1.92 -3.60 19.09
CA GLY A 131 3.07 -3.93 19.92
C GLY A 131 3.50 -2.77 20.84
N GLU A 132 3.44 -1.53 20.35
CA GLU A 132 3.72 -0.34 21.17
C GLU A 132 2.59 -0.03 22.15
N GLU A 133 1.32 -0.18 21.74
CA GLU A 133 0.16 -0.06 22.65
C GLU A 133 0.25 -1.07 23.79
N LEU A 134 0.63 -2.33 23.50
CA LEU A 134 0.81 -3.37 24.51
C LEU A 134 1.96 -3.03 25.47
N LYS A 135 3.07 -2.44 24.98
CA LYS A 135 4.17 -1.97 25.85
C LYS A 135 3.72 -0.82 26.73
N ALA A 136 2.92 0.11 26.20
CA ALA A 136 2.38 1.25 26.94
C ALA A 136 1.32 0.82 27.97
N ALA A 137 0.59 -0.26 27.70
CA ALA A 137 -0.40 -0.86 28.59
C ALA A 137 0.20 -1.71 29.73
N SER A 138 1.50 -1.56 30.02
CA SER A 138 2.20 -2.31 31.08
C SER A 138 1.60 -2.15 32.49
N HIS A 139 0.81 -1.10 32.71
CA HIS A 139 0.09 -0.82 33.94
C HIS A 139 -1.45 -0.96 33.82
N ALA A 140 -1.95 -1.42 32.68
CA ALA A 140 -3.38 -1.66 32.49
C ALA A 140 -3.84 -2.90 33.26
N ASP A 141 -5.15 -3.11 33.37
CA ASP A 141 -5.69 -4.31 33.98
C ASP A 141 -5.30 -5.59 33.18
N PRO A 142 -5.25 -6.76 33.83
CA PRO A 142 -4.85 -8.00 33.16
C PRO A 142 -5.80 -8.43 32.02
N ALA A 143 -7.04 -7.95 32.00
CA ALA A 143 -8.00 -8.27 30.94
C ALA A 143 -7.66 -7.54 29.64
N THR A 144 -7.34 -6.25 29.74
CA THR A 144 -6.91 -5.38 28.64
C THR A 144 -5.63 -5.89 28.01
N ILE A 145 -4.65 -6.30 28.83
CA ILE A 145 -3.38 -6.87 28.34
C ILE A 145 -3.62 -8.17 27.56
N ARG A 146 -4.51 -9.05 28.03
CA ARG A 146 -4.85 -10.30 27.33
C ARG A 146 -5.53 -10.03 25.99
N GLU A 147 -6.45 -9.06 25.94
CA GLU A 147 -7.15 -8.69 24.72
C GLU A 147 -6.18 -8.12 23.66
N GLN A 148 -5.36 -7.14 24.04
CA GLN A 148 -4.36 -6.53 23.15
C GLN A 148 -3.36 -7.56 22.64
N ARG A 149 -2.89 -8.47 23.51
CA ARG A 149 -2.02 -9.58 23.10
C ARG A 149 -2.74 -10.53 22.12
N GLY A 150 -4.02 -10.81 22.33
CA GLY A 150 -4.84 -11.59 21.40
C GLY A 150 -4.94 -10.94 20.01
N ARG A 151 -5.19 -9.63 19.96
CA ARG A 151 -5.23 -8.84 18.71
C ARG A 151 -3.88 -8.87 18.00
N LEU A 152 -2.77 -8.69 18.72
CA LEU A 152 -1.43 -8.76 18.16
C LEU A 152 -1.12 -10.13 17.56
N LEU A 153 -1.42 -11.22 18.27
CA LEU A 153 -1.19 -12.58 17.79
C LEU A 153 -2.05 -12.92 16.56
N TYR A 154 -3.29 -12.42 16.52
CA TYR A 154 -4.14 -12.53 15.34
C TYR A 154 -3.52 -11.85 14.11
N LEU A 155 -3.02 -10.63 14.27
CA LEU A 155 -2.37 -9.89 13.17
C LEU A 155 -1.09 -10.58 12.68
N ILE A 156 -0.27 -11.14 13.59
CA ILE A 156 0.92 -11.92 13.23
C ILE A 156 0.51 -13.14 12.39
N ARG A 157 -0.47 -13.91 12.86
CA ARG A 157 -0.97 -15.09 12.13
C ARG A 157 -1.53 -14.71 10.75
N LEU A 158 -2.17 -13.55 10.63
CA LEU A 158 -2.71 -13.05 9.36
C LEU A 158 -1.59 -12.79 8.34
N ILE A 159 -0.41 -12.34 8.78
CA ILE A 159 0.76 -12.22 7.91
C ILE A 159 1.25 -13.60 7.48
N ASP A 160 1.52 -14.48 8.45
CA ASP A 160 2.10 -15.79 8.17
C ASP A 160 1.21 -16.65 7.26
N SER A 161 -0.11 -16.53 7.39
CA SER A 161 -1.08 -17.36 6.65
C SER A 161 -1.38 -16.84 5.24
N ASN A 162 -1.41 -15.52 5.04
CA ASN A 162 -1.84 -14.92 3.74
C ASN A 162 -0.67 -14.42 2.90
N PHE A 163 0.50 -14.30 3.50
CA PHE A 163 1.65 -13.66 2.92
C PHE A 163 2.93 -14.39 3.33
N PRO A 164 3.08 -15.69 2.97
CA PRO A 164 4.36 -16.36 3.16
C PRO A 164 5.43 -15.49 2.53
N GLU A 165 6.46 -15.14 3.31
CA GLU A 165 7.63 -14.48 2.75
C GLU A 165 8.10 -15.36 1.59
N GLU A 166 8.13 -14.81 0.37
CA GLU A 166 8.98 -15.38 -0.66
C GLU A 166 10.39 -15.28 -0.10
N HIS A 167 10.85 -16.36 0.53
CA HIS A 167 12.23 -16.47 0.96
C HIS A 167 13.10 -16.19 -0.27
N PRO A 168 14.08 -15.28 -0.20
CA PRO A 168 14.98 -14.98 -1.32
C PRO A 168 15.95 -16.14 -1.65
N LEU A 169 15.59 -17.38 -1.34
CA LEU A 169 16.42 -18.58 -1.56
C LEU A 169 15.98 -19.43 -2.76
N THR A 170 14.96 -19.04 -3.52
CA THR A 170 14.66 -19.71 -4.81
C THR A 170 15.37 -19.06 -6.02
N ALA A 171 16.13 -17.97 -5.82
CA ALA A 171 16.97 -17.39 -6.88
C ALA A 171 18.41 -17.96 -6.92
N TYR A 172 18.78 -18.85 -5.99
CA TYR A 172 20.05 -19.60 -6.05
C TYR A 172 19.81 -21.07 -5.75
N GLY A 173 19.66 -21.86 -6.82
CA GLY A 173 19.93 -23.29 -6.80
C GLY A 173 18.72 -24.21 -6.78
N ALA A 174 18.24 -24.57 -7.96
CA ALA A 174 17.80 -25.93 -8.23
C ALA A 174 18.07 -26.27 -9.70
N ALA A 175 19.17 -27.01 -9.89
CA ALA A 175 19.72 -27.63 -11.11
C ALA A 175 20.37 -26.71 -12.15
#